data_AF-A0A938AU58-F1
#
_entry.id   AF-A0A938AU58-F1
#
_cell.length_a   1.000
_cell.length_b   1.000
_cell.length_c   1.000
_cell.angle_alpha   90.00
_cell.angle_beta   90.00
_cell.angle_gamma   90.00
#
_symmetry.space_group_name_H-M   'P 1'
#
loop_
_entity.id
_entity.type
_entity.pdbx_description
1 polymer ?
#
loop_
_entity_poly.entity_id
_entity_poly.type
_entity_poly.pdbx_seq_one_letter_code
_entity_poly.pdbx_strand_id
1 'polypeptide(L)'
;MDTLDVRAVHSAAVLGLGRSGAAAAVLLRRRLRAAVTAVDDRPPADLGDLAEVRAAGVALLLGPEACLPDGAELLVKSPGIPGEHPLVREARRRGLPVWSEVELAFRFLDNPVIGITGTNGK
;
A
#
# COMPACT_ATOMS: atom_id res chain seq x y z
N MET A 1 -20.30 2.64 -3.17
CA MET A 1 -18.99 2.94 -3.78
C MET A 1 -18.21 3.75 -2.77
N ASP A 2 -16.99 3.31 -2.47
CA ASP A 2 -16.12 3.90 -1.45
C ASP A 2 -15.89 5.39 -1.72
N THR A 3 -16.16 6.23 -0.72
CA THR A 3 -16.18 7.71 -0.83
C THR A 3 -14.88 8.35 -0.38
N LEU A 4 -13.88 7.55 -0.01
CA LEU A 4 -12.60 8.07 0.44
C LEU A 4 -11.89 8.84 -0.68
N ASP A 5 -11.76 10.16 -0.46
CA ASP A 5 -10.82 10.99 -1.21
C ASP A 5 -9.41 10.73 -0.68
N VAL A 6 -8.58 10.08 -1.49
CA VAL A 6 -7.18 9.77 -1.15
C VAL A 6 -6.39 11.03 -0.80
N ARG A 7 -6.79 12.20 -1.27
CA ARG A 7 -6.12 13.48 -1.01
C ARG A 7 -6.37 13.99 0.42
N ALA A 8 -7.41 13.49 1.08
CA ALA A 8 -7.72 13.79 2.48
C ALA A 8 -7.07 12.81 3.47
N VAL A 9 -6.39 11.75 2.99
CA VAL A 9 -5.72 10.78 3.85
C VAL A 9 -4.49 11.41 4.50
N HIS A 10 -4.40 11.30 5.83
CA HIS A 10 -3.28 11.77 6.64
C HIS A 10 -2.38 10.64 7.11
N SER A 11 -2.86 9.39 7.10
CA SER A 11 -2.09 8.22 7.53
C SER A 11 -2.44 6.98 6.69
N ALA A 12 -1.45 6.44 5.98
CA ALA A 12 -1.63 5.27 5.11
C ALA A 12 -0.60 4.19 5.41
N ALA A 13 -1.06 2.93 5.33
CA ALA A 13 -0.22 1.76 5.39
C ALA A 13 -0.12 1.10 4.01
N VAL A 14 1.07 0.62 3.65
CA VAL A 14 1.29 -0.19 2.45
C VAL A 14 1.81 -1.56 2.86
N LEU A 15 1.05 -2.61 2.56
CA LEU A 15 1.38 -3.99 2.90
C LEU A 15 1.99 -4.74 1.71
N GLY A 16 3.19 -5.26 1.94
CA GLY A 16 4.03 -5.94 0.97
C GLY A 16 4.93 -4.97 0.21
N LEU A 17 6.24 -5.15 0.34
CA LEU A 17 7.31 -4.35 -0.28
C LEU A 17 7.98 -5.09 -1.45
N GLY A 18 7.17 -5.77 -2.27
CA GLY A 18 7.59 -6.13 -3.62
C GLY A 18 7.73 -4.87 -4.50
N ARG A 19 7.95 -5.05 -5.81
CA ARG A 19 8.16 -3.93 -6.74
C ARG A 19 7.04 -2.88 -6.71
N SER A 20 5.77 -3.32 -6.80
CA SER A 20 4.64 -2.39 -6.92
C SER A 20 4.23 -1.78 -5.57
N GLY A 21 4.39 -2.50 -4.46
CA GLY A 21 4.14 -1.95 -3.12
C GLY A 21 5.17 -0.89 -2.71
N ALA A 22 6.46 -1.11 -2.99
CA ALA A 22 7.48 -0.08 -2.77
C ALA A 22 7.16 1.21 -3.56
N ALA A 23 6.80 1.07 -4.84
CA ALA A 23 6.37 2.19 -5.67
C ALA A 23 5.11 2.89 -5.13
N ALA A 24 4.13 2.14 -4.63
CA ALA A 24 2.91 2.68 -4.03
C ALA A 24 3.21 3.52 -2.76
N ALA A 25 4.10 3.03 -1.89
CA ALA A 25 4.51 3.75 -0.68
C ALA A 25 5.22 5.07 -1.02
N VAL A 26 6.13 5.04 -2.01
CA VAL A 26 6.82 6.24 -2.50
C VAL A 26 5.84 7.21 -3.16
N LEU A 27 4.90 6.72 -3.97
CA LEU A 27 3.86 7.56 -4.60
C LEU A 27 3.03 8.29 -3.54
N LEU A 28 2.48 7.57 -2.56
CA LEU A 28 1.71 8.14 -1.46
C LEU A 28 2.52 9.23 -0.74
N ARG A 29 3.78 8.93 -0.41
CA ARG A 29 4.63 9.85 0.35
C ARG A 29 5.00 11.11 -0.43
N ARG A 30 5.13 11.01 -1.76
CA ARG A 30 5.43 12.14 -2.65
C ARG A 30 4.21 12.96 -3.02
N ARG A 31 3.03 12.34 -3.16
CA ARG A 31 1.81 13.01 -3.63
C ARG A 31 0.93 13.54 -2.50
N LEU A 32 1.04 12.96 -1.32
CA LEU A 32 0.24 13.34 -0.15
C LEU A 32 1.13 13.91 0.96
N ARG A 33 0.52 14.71 1.83
CA ARG A 33 1.12 15.11 3.11
C ARG A 33 0.82 14.07 4.21
N ALA A 34 0.70 12.81 3.82
CA ALA A 34 0.35 11.71 4.71
C ALA A 34 1.61 11.12 5.38
N ALA A 35 1.45 10.66 6.62
CA ALA A 35 2.34 9.68 7.20
C ALA A 35 2.16 8.35 6.45
N VAL A 36 3.26 7.80 5.93
CA VAL A 36 3.22 6.54 5.17
C VAL A 36 4.10 5.52 5.88
N THR A 37 3.52 4.37 6.21
CA THR A 37 4.23 3.23 6.79
C THR A 37 4.14 2.06 5.83
N ALA A 38 5.29 1.53 5.39
CA ALA A 38 5.34 0.28 4.67
C ALA A 38 5.56 -0.89 5.63
N VAL A 39 4.78 -1.94 5.43
CA VAL A 39 4.66 -3.10 6.32
C VAL A 39 4.95 -4.36 5.50
N ASP A 40 5.81 -5.23 5.99
CA ASP A 40 6.10 -6.53 5.35
C ASP A 40 6.50 -7.56 6.42
N ASP A 41 5.94 -8.76 6.36
CA ASP A 41 6.22 -9.83 7.32
C ASP A 41 7.67 -10.33 7.21
N ARG A 42 8.33 -10.08 6.08
CA ARG A 42 9.71 -10.48 5.85
C ARG A 42 10.68 -9.56 6.59
N PRO A 43 11.76 -10.11 7.16
CA PRO A 43 12.81 -9.30 7.74
C PRO A 43 13.55 -8.49 6.64
N PRO A 44 14.25 -7.41 7.00
CA PRO A 44 14.98 -6.58 6.04
C PRO A 44 15.94 -7.34 5.11
N ALA A 45 16.51 -8.46 5.58
CA ALA A 45 17.46 -9.28 4.80
C ALA A 45 16.81 -10.00 3.61
N ASP A 46 15.50 -10.24 3.66
CA ASP A 46 14.74 -10.96 2.63
C ASP A 46 14.00 -9.99 1.69
N LEU A 47 14.26 -8.69 1.84
CA LEU A 47 13.72 -7.63 1.01
C LEU A 47 14.78 -7.17 0.01
N GLY A 48 14.31 -6.67 -1.13
CA GLY A 48 15.19 -6.01 -2.09
C GLY A 48 15.69 -4.66 -1.57
N ASP A 49 16.35 -3.90 -2.43
CA ASP A 49 16.79 -2.54 -2.09
C ASP A 49 15.61 -1.63 -1.73
N LEU A 50 15.68 -1.04 -0.53
CA LEU A 50 14.68 -0.11 0.01
C LEU A 50 15.20 1.35 0.04
N ALA A 51 16.31 1.65 -0.62
CA ALA A 51 16.92 2.98 -0.61
C ALA A 51 15.94 4.08 -1.03
N GLU A 52 15.15 3.87 -2.10
CA GLU A 52 14.17 4.86 -2.54
C GLU A 52 13.04 5.06 -1.52
N VAL A 53 12.56 3.98 -0.91
CA VAL A 53 11.52 4.02 0.13
C VAL A 53 12.00 4.81 1.33
N ARG A 54 13.24 4.56 1.79
CA ARG A 54 13.88 5.30 2.87
C ARG A 54 14.12 6.76 2.51
N ALA A 55 14.63 7.04 1.31
CA ALA A 55 14.89 8.40 0.82
C ALA A 55 13.61 9.23 0.69
N ALA A 56 12.47 8.59 0.37
CA ALA A 56 11.17 9.25 0.39
C ALA A 56 10.68 9.58 1.81
N GLY A 57 11.29 9.03 2.85
CA GLY A 57 10.88 9.22 4.24
C GLY A 57 9.64 8.40 4.61
N VAL A 58 9.53 7.19 4.06
CA VAL A 58 8.53 6.19 4.44
C VAL A 58 9.02 5.41 5.66
N ALA A 59 8.17 5.27 6.68
CA ALA A 59 8.46 4.44 7.84
C ALA A 59 8.38 2.95 7.46
N LEU A 60 9.23 2.11 8.07
CA LEU A 60 9.29 0.68 7.78
C LEU A 60 8.98 -0.14 9.04
N LEU A 61 7.98 -1.01 8.96
CA LEU A 61 7.67 -2.03 9.97
C LEU A 61 7.85 -3.40 9.32
N LEU A 62 8.96 -4.07 9.63
CA LEU A 62 9.41 -5.26 8.90
C LEU A 62 9.61 -6.44 9.85
N GLY A 63 9.34 -7.64 9.36
CA GLY A 63 9.51 -8.88 10.10
C GLY A 63 8.23 -9.35 10.81
N PRO A 64 8.33 -10.38 11.66
CA PRO A 64 7.18 -11.06 12.24
C PRO A 64 6.32 -10.17 13.17
N GLU A 65 6.90 -9.10 13.71
CA GLU A 65 6.22 -8.12 14.57
C GLU A 65 5.58 -6.98 13.77
N ALA A 66 5.65 -7.02 12.44
CA ALA A 66 5.07 -6.01 11.58
C ALA A 66 3.54 -5.93 11.79
N CYS A 67 3.06 -4.73 12.09
CA CYS A 67 1.67 -4.50 12.44
C CYS A 67 1.08 -3.32 11.67
N LEU A 68 -0.24 -3.21 11.69
CA LEU A 68 -0.94 -2.08 11.09
C LEU A 68 -0.92 -0.91 12.08
N PRO A 69 -0.44 0.29 11.70
CA PRO A 69 -0.43 1.44 12.60
C PRO A 69 -1.84 1.80 13.11
N ASP A 70 -1.98 2.11 14.40
CA ASP A 70 -3.28 2.39 15.04
C ASP A 70 -4.05 3.55 14.39
N GLY A 71 -3.33 4.56 13.90
CA GLY A 71 -3.92 5.71 13.20
C GLY A 71 -4.04 5.55 11.69
N ALA A 72 -3.77 4.38 11.11
CA ALA A 72 -3.94 4.18 9.66
C ALA A 72 -5.40 4.40 9.24
N GLU A 73 -5.60 5.17 8.17
CA GLU A 73 -6.91 5.49 7.57
C GLU A 73 -7.15 4.70 6.27
N LEU A 74 -6.06 4.22 5.66
CA LEU A 74 -6.06 3.47 4.40
C LEU A 74 -5.02 2.35 4.47
N LEU A 75 -5.39 1.16 4.01
CA LEU A 75 -4.45 0.08 3.69
C LEU A 75 -4.37 -0.12 2.17
N VAL A 76 -3.17 -0.02 1.60
CA VAL A 76 -2.88 -0.45 0.23
C VAL A 76 -2.14 -1.77 0.28
N LYS A 77 -2.59 -2.79 -0.45
CA LYS A 77 -1.92 -4.09 -0.50
C LYS A 77 -1.33 -4.35 -1.87
N SER A 78 -0.15 -4.99 -1.91
CA SER A 78 0.43 -5.53 -3.15
C SER A 78 -0.38 -6.73 -3.70
N PRO A 79 -0.23 -7.10 -4.99
CA PRO A 79 -1.01 -8.19 -5.61
C PRO A 79 -0.84 -9.54 -4.95
N GLY A 80 0.40 -9.86 -4.55
CA GLY A 80 0.74 -11.14 -3.94
C GLY A 80 0.25 -11.29 -2.50
N ILE A 81 -0.28 -10.24 -1.88
CA ILE A 81 -0.82 -10.32 -0.52
C ILE A 81 -2.26 -10.87 -0.57
N PRO A 82 -2.52 -12.04 0.06
CA PRO A 82 -3.85 -12.63 0.10
C PRO A 82 -4.89 -11.73 0.76
N GLY A 83 -6.16 -11.87 0.37
CA GLY A 83 -7.26 -11.13 1.00
C GLY A 83 -7.52 -11.54 2.46
N GLU A 84 -7.06 -12.73 2.83
CA GLU A 84 -7.19 -13.35 4.14
C GLU A 84 -6.00 -13.04 5.06
N HIS A 85 -5.00 -12.31 4.56
CA HIS A 85 -3.83 -11.91 5.34
C HIS A 85 -4.25 -11.27 6.67
N PRO A 86 -3.61 -11.59 7.82
CA PRO A 86 -4.01 -11.08 9.13
C PRO A 86 -4.20 -9.57 9.16
N LEU A 87 -3.23 -8.81 8.64
CA LEU A 87 -3.30 -7.35 8.57
C LEU A 87 -4.40 -6.80 7.62
N VAL A 88 -4.78 -7.55 6.58
CA VAL A 88 -5.92 -7.18 5.72
C VAL A 88 -7.24 -7.40 6.45
N ARG A 89 -7.37 -8.52 7.17
CA ARG A 89 -8.54 -8.79 8.03
C ARG A 89 -8.67 -7.74 9.13
N GLU A 90 -7.56 -7.37 9.75
CA GLU A 90 -7.51 -6.35 10.77
C GLU A 90 -7.93 -4.97 10.24
N ALA A 91 -7.40 -4.55 9.09
CA ALA A 91 -7.82 -3.30 8.44
C ALA A 91 -9.33 -3.27 8.17
N ARG A 92 -9.88 -4.37 7.65
CA ARG A 92 -11.34 -4.51 7.43
C ARG A 92 -12.13 -4.45 8.73
N ARG A 93 -11.65 -5.10 9.79
CA ARG A 93 -12.28 -5.08 11.13
C ARG A 93 -12.30 -3.66 11.71
N ARG A 94 -11.26 -2.87 11.45
CA ARG A 94 -11.15 -1.45 11.79
C ARG A 94 -11.97 -0.52 10.89
N GLY A 95 -12.64 -1.07 9.86
CA GLY A 95 -13.41 -0.27 8.90
C GLY A 95 -12.54 0.53 7.92
N LEU A 96 -11.25 0.21 7.80
CA LEU A 96 -10.37 0.88 6.85
C LEU A 96 -10.64 0.39 5.42
N PRO A 97 -10.67 1.30 4.44
CA PRO A 97 -10.56 0.94 3.05
C PRO A 97 -9.30 0.10 2.80
N VAL A 98 -9.47 -0.98 2.03
CA VAL A 98 -8.37 -1.83 1.56
C VAL A 98 -8.32 -1.76 0.05
N TRP A 99 -7.31 -1.11 -0.48
CA TRP A 99 -7.11 -0.94 -1.92
C TRP A 99 -5.98 -1.82 -2.45
N SER A 100 -6.05 -2.19 -3.73
CA SER A 100 -4.86 -2.63 -4.44
C SER A 100 -4.01 -1.42 -4.83
N GLU A 101 -2.77 -1.67 -5.21
CA GLU A 101 -1.90 -0.63 -5.76
C GLU A 101 -2.38 -0.11 -7.12
N VAL A 102 -3.11 -0.92 -7.90
CA VAL A 102 -3.77 -0.47 -9.14
C VAL A 102 -4.91 0.51 -8.84
N GLU A 103 -5.73 0.20 -7.82
CA GLU A 103 -6.78 1.11 -7.36
C GLU A 103 -6.18 2.42 -6.86
N LEU A 104 -5.11 2.36 -6.07
CA LEU A 104 -4.36 3.55 -5.65
C LEU A 104 -3.89 4.38 -6.84
N ALA A 105 -3.25 3.75 -7.83
CA ALA A 105 -2.78 4.44 -9.03
C ALA A 105 -3.93 5.12 -9.77
N PHE A 106 -5.05 4.41 -9.93
CA PHE A 106 -6.26 4.94 -10.57
C PHE A 106 -6.77 6.23 -9.90
N ARG A 107 -6.69 6.35 -8.56
CA ARG A 107 -7.09 7.59 -7.85
C ARG A 107 -6.22 8.82 -8.14
N PHE A 108 -5.04 8.63 -8.73
CA PHE A 108 -4.14 9.72 -9.10
C PHE A 108 -4.10 10.02 -10.60
N LEU A 109 -4.85 9.27 -11.41
CA LEU A 109 -4.91 9.48 -12.86
C LEU A 109 -6.10 10.37 -13.19
N ASP A 110 -5.83 11.47 -13.91
CA ASP A 110 -6.87 12.37 -14.43
C ASP A 110 -7.24 12.03 -15.91
N ASN A 111 -6.52 11.09 -16.53
CA ASN A 111 -6.70 10.69 -17.93
C ASN A 111 -7.58 9.44 -18.08
N PRO A 112 -8.17 9.20 -19.27
CA PRO A 112 -8.85 7.94 -19.57
C PRO A 112 -7.94 6.73 -19.34
N VAL A 113 -8.49 5.68 -18.73
CA VAL A 113 -7.78 4.44 -18.39
C VAL A 113 -8.43 3.27 -19.13
N ILE A 114 -7.62 2.46 -19.80
CA ILE A 114 -8.04 1.21 -20.45
C ILE A 114 -7.46 0.05 -19.64
N GLY A 115 -8.33 -0.77 -19.04
CA GLY A 115 -7.94 -1.97 -18.31
C GLY A 115 -7.93 -3.19 -19.22
N ILE A 116 -6.78 -3.86 -19.34
CA ILE A 116 -6.63 -5.13 -20.07
C ILE A 116 -6.36 -6.25 -19.05
N THR A 117 -7.22 -7.26 -19.00
CA THR A 117 -7.15 -8.40 -18.06
C THR A 117 -7.41 -9.74 -18.78
N GLY A 118 -7.23 -10.87 -18.11
CA GLY A 118 -7.16 -12.22 -18.70
C GLY A 118 -6.01 -13.07 -18.15
N THR A 119 -5.99 -14.36 -18.45
CA THR A 119 -4.94 -15.29 -17.95
C THR A 119 -3.77 -15.39 -18.92
N ASN A 120 -4.02 -15.44 -20.23
CA ASN A 120 -3.02 -15.59 -21.29
C ASN A 120 -3.23 -14.53 -22.38
N GLY A 121 -2.15 -14.02 -22.98
CA GLY A 121 -2.22 -13.12 -24.14
C GLY A 121 -2.62 -11.66 -23.87
N LYS A 122 -2.46 -11.20 -22.63
CA LYS A 122 -2.38 -9.75 -22.32
C LYS A 122 -0.92 -9.34 -22.40
#